data_AF-D0UPZ2-F1
#
_entry.id   AF-D0UPZ2-F1
#
_cell.length_a   1.000
_cell.length_b   1.000
_cell.length_c   1.000
_cell.angle_alpha   90.00
_cell.angle_beta   90.00
_cell.angle_gamma   90.00
#
_symmetry.space_group_name_H-M   'P 1'
#
loop_
_entity.id
_entity.type
_entity.pdbx_description
1 polymer ?
#
loop_
_entity_poly.entity_id
_entity_poly.type
_entity_poly.pdbx_seq_one_letter_code
_entity_poly.pdbx_strand_id
1 'polypeptide(L)'
;ANIAISNQLYEEAFAIFKKFDVNASAIQVLIENVNNLDRAYEFAERCNEPAVWSQLAKAQLQQGLVKEAIDSFIKADDPSAYLDVVSTAHRTGGWEDLVRYLQMARKKARESFIESELIYAYARTNRLADLEEFIAGPNHADIQRIGDRCYDDGMYEPAKLLYNNVSNFARLAITLVHLKEFQGAVDSARKANSTRTWKEVCFACVDNKEFRLAQMCGLHIVVHADELEDLINYYQDRGYFEELINLLEAALGLERAHMGMFTELGILYSKYKPEKMREHLELFWSRVNIPKVLRAAEQAHLWAELVFL
;
A
#
# COMPACT_ATOMS: atom_id res chain seq x y z
N ALA A 1 15.20 44.83 29.78
CA ALA A 1 14.28 43.68 29.66
C ALA A 1 14.79 42.44 30.38
N ASN A 2 16.01 41.94 30.10
CA ASN A 2 16.58 40.76 30.78
C ASN A 2 16.61 40.87 32.33
N ILE A 3 16.91 42.05 32.87
CA ILE A 3 16.89 42.31 34.32
C ILE A 3 15.48 42.19 34.92
N ALA A 4 14.43 42.54 34.15
CA ALA A 4 13.04 42.40 34.59
C ALA A 4 12.58 40.93 34.55
N ILE A 5 13.02 40.16 33.54
CA ILE A 5 12.82 38.69 33.49
C ILE A 5 13.47 38.01 34.70
N SER A 6 14.72 38.38 35.04
CA SER A 6 15.43 37.83 36.22
C SER A 6 14.72 38.12 37.55
N ASN A 7 13.92 39.19 37.61
CA ASN A 7 13.17 39.61 38.79
C ASN A 7 11.69 39.19 38.76
N GLN A 8 11.29 38.30 37.85
CA GLN A 8 9.90 37.83 37.68
C GLN A 8 8.88 38.92 37.30
N LEU A 9 9.35 40.08 36.80
CA LEU A 9 8.53 41.20 36.32
C LEU A 9 8.27 41.05 34.82
N TYR A 10 7.43 40.07 34.46
CA TYR A 10 7.22 39.62 33.09
C TYR A 10 6.34 40.58 32.26
N GLU A 11 5.39 41.27 32.88
CA GLU A 11 4.55 42.30 32.23
C GLU A 11 5.39 43.53 31.84
N GLU A 12 6.29 43.95 32.71
CA GLU A 12 7.21 45.06 32.49
C GLU A 12 8.26 44.70 31.45
N ALA A 13 8.76 43.46 31.48
CA ALA A 13 9.64 42.94 30.42
C ALA A 13 8.95 42.95 29.05
N PHE A 14 7.69 42.50 28.97
CA PHE A 14 6.89 42.53 27.75
C PHE A 14 6.64 43.97 27.25
N ALA A 15 6.24 44.89 28.14
CA ALA A 15 6.02 46.29 27.79
C ALA A 15 7.30 46.97 27.28
N ILE A 16 8.45 46.63 27.86
CA ILE A 16 9.76 47.10 27.39
C ILE A 16 10.03 46.55 25.98
N PHE A 17 9.92 45.23 25.75
CA PHE A 17 10.20 44.67 24.43
C PHE A 17 9.26 45.20 23.35
N LYS A 18 7.97 45.38 23.67
CA LYS A 18 6.99 46.00 22.78
C LYS A 18 7.35 47.46 22.46
N LYS A 19 7.91 48.21 23.41
CA LYS A 19 8.33 49.60 23.20
C LYS A 19 9.59 49.74 22.34
N PHE A 20 10.43 48.70 22.29
CA PHE A 20 11.64 48.67 21.49
C PHE A 20 11.47 47.92 20.16
N ASP A 21 10.23 47.58 19.77
CA ASP A 21 9.90 46.82 18.54
C ASP A 21 10.64 45.48 18.40
N VAL A 22 11.07 44.88 19.53
CA VAL A 22 11.71 43.55 19.54
C VAL A 22 10.63 42.49 19.73
N ASN A 23 9.78 42.34 18.72
CA ASN A 23 8.54 41.56 18.79
C ASN A 23 8.78 40.06 19.02
N ALA A 24 9.87 39.50 18.51
CA ALA A 24 10.26 38.10 18.75
C ALA A 24 10.55 37.83 20.24
N SER A 25 11.31 38.71 20.91
CA SER A 25 11.57 38.56 22.34
C SER A 25 10.33 38.85 23.18
N ALA A 26 9.45 39.76 22.71
CA ALA A 26 8.19 40.06 23.39
C ALA A 26 7.26 38.84 23.45
N ILE A 27 7.08 38.12 22.33
CA ILE A 27 6.21 36.95 22.32
C ILE A 27 6.81 35.77 23.09
N GLN A 28 8.14 35.61 23.07
CA GLN A 28 8.82 34.60 23.86
C GLN A 28 8.56 34.79 25.36
N VAL A 29 8.53 36.04 25.85
CA VAL A 29 8.17 36.31 27.27
C VAL A 29 6.72 35.92 27.56
N LEU A 30 5.78 36.20 26.65
CA LEU A 30 4.37 35.82 26.82
C LEU A 30 4.18 34.29 26.83
N ILE A 31 4.91 33.59 25.98
CA ILE A 31 4.84 32.14 25.84
C ILE A 31 5.49 31.44 27.04
N GLU A 32 6.76 31.76 27.34
CA GLU A 32 7.56 30.99 28.30
C GLU A 32 7.30 31.38 29.75
N ASN A 33 7.00 32.66 30.00
CA ASN A 33 6.91 33.17 31.38
C ASN A 33 5.47 33.48 31.81
N VAL A 34 4.65 34.02 30.91
CA VAL A 34 3.24 34.33 31.22
C VAL A 34 2.33 33.14 30.92
N ASN A 35 2.75 32.23 30.03
CA ASN A 35 2.02 31.03 29.59
C ASN A 35 0.56 31.31 29.18
N ASN A 36 0.32 32.47 28.55
CA ASN A 36 -1.00 32.89 28.10
C ASN A 36 -1.02 32.95 26.56
N LEU A 37 -1.47 31.86 25.95
CA LEU A 37 -1.49 31.71 24.49
C LEU A 37 -2.52 32.60 23.80
N ASP A 38 -3.67 32.88 24.43
CA ASP A 38 -4.69 33.77 23.86
C ASP A 38 -4.14 35.19 23.69
N ARG A 39 -3.44 35.69 24.72
CA ARG A 39 -2.81 37.00 24.68
C ARG A 39 -1.61 37.03 23.71
N ALA A 40 -0.89 35.92 23.59
CA ALA A 40 0.17 35.78 22.59
C ALA A 40 -0.39 35.77 21.16
N TYR A 41 -1.57 35.17 20.94
CA TYR A 41 -2.27 35.20 19.66
C TYR A 41 -2.75 36.61 19.29
N GLU A 42 -3.38 37.35 20.22
CA GLU A 42 -3.76 38.76 19.99
C GLU A 42 -2.53 39.63 19.66
N PHE A 43 -1.39 39.37 20.31
CA PHE A 43 -0.16 40.09 20.02
C PHE A 43 0.37 39.75 18.63
N ALA A 44 0.36 38.47 18.25
CA ALA A 44 0.77 38.01 16.92
C ALA A 44 -0.13 38.59 15.81
N GLU A 45 -1.44 38.70 16.04
CA GLU A 45 -2.38 39.30 15.09
C GLU A 45 -2.14 40.80 14.89
N ARG A 46 -1.74 41.52 15.95
CA ARG A 46 -1.42 42.96 15.86
C ARG A 46 -0.07 43.23 15.20
N CYS A 47 0.95 42.44 15.50
CA CYS A 47 2.29 42.61 14.92
C CYS A 47 2.36 42.09 13.49
N ASN A 48 1.65 40.99 13.20
CA ASN A 48 1.60 40.30 11.92
C ASN A 48 2.99 40.03 11.30
N GLU A 49 3.97 39.69 12.14
CA GLU A 49 5.32 39.37 11.71
C GLU A 49 5.52 37.85 11.62
N PRO A 50 6.16 37.34 10.54
CA PRO A 50 6.41 35.89 10.39
C PRO A 50 7.15 35.26 11.57
N ALA A 51 8.18 35.93 12.09
CA ALA A 51 8.98 35.42 13.21
C ALA A 51 8.14 35.23 14.49
N VAL A 52 7.17 36.10 14.73
CA VAL A 52 6.27 36.06 15.89
C VAL A 52 5.30 34.89 15.76
N TRP A 53 4.70 34.72 14.58
CA TRP A 53 3.81 33.60 14.28
C TRP A 53 4.52 32.24 14.37
N SER A 54 5.75 32.12 13.87
CA SER A 54 6.54 30.87 13.99
C SER A 54 6.81 30.48 15.44
N GLN A 55 7.10 31.44 16.31
CA GLN A 55 7.34 31.17 17.74
C GLN A 55 6.06 30.76 18.46
N LEU A 56 4.94 31.46 18.18
CA LEU A 56 3.63 31.09 18.72
C LEU A 56 3.22 29.68 18.30
N ALA A 57 3.39 29.35 17.02
CA ALA A 57 3.02 28.06 16.47
C ALA A 57 3.80 26.91 17.13
N LYS A 58 5.12 27.09 17.35
CA LYS A 58 5.94 26.11 18.08
C LYS A 58 5.44 25.87 19.51
N ALA A 59 5.03 26.94 20.20
CA ALA A 59 4.50 26.84 21.55
C ALA A 59 3.13 26.15 21.60
N GLN A 60 2.22 26.52 20.70
CA GLN A 60 0.91 25.88 20.55
C GLN A 60 1.05 24.39 20.26
N LEU A 61 2.02 24.03 19.42
CA LEU A 61 2.31 22.64 19.09
C LEU A 61 2.78 21.82 20.29
N GLN A 62 3.64 22.40 21.14
CA GLN A 62 4.09 21.77 22.38
C GLN A 62 2.94 21.53 23.37
N GLN A 63 1.93 22.41 23.38
CA GLN A 63 0.73 22.25 24.19
C GLN A 63 -0.33 21.32 23.56
N GLY A 64 -0.07 20.78 22.36
CA GLY A 64 -0.98 19.85 21.68
C GLY A 64 -2.11 20.52 20.91
N LEU A 65 -2.11 21.85 20.79
CA LEU A 65 -3.07 22.64 20.02
C LEU A 65 -2.70 22.64 18.53
N VAL A 66 -2.91 21.50 17.86
CA VAL A 66 -2.42 21.26 16.50
C VAL A 66 -3.11 22.15 15.46
N LYS A 67 -4.41 22.40 15.60
CA LYS A 67 -5.17 23.21 14.62
C LYS A 67 -4.69 24.66 14.62
N GLU A 68 -4.60 25.21 15.83
CA GLU A 68 -4.16 26.58 16.08
C GLU A 68 -2.68 26.77 15.71
N ALA A 69 -1.84 25.77 16.00
CA ALA A 69 -0.43 25.77 15.61
C ALA A 69 -0.27 25.76 14.09
N ILE A 70 -1.03 24.92 13.38
CA ILE A 70 -1.00 24.85 11.91
C ILE A 70 -1.44 26.19 11.30
N ASP A 71 -2.54 26.77 11.76
CA ASP A 71 -3.01 28.07 11.25
C ASP A 71 -1.98 29.17 11.51
N SER A 72 -1.33 29.16 12.67
CA SER A 72 -0.25 30.09 13.00
C SER A 72 0.99 29.88 12.12
N PHE A 73 1.37 28.63 11.84
CA PHE A 73 2.47 28.35 10.91
C PHE A 73 2.15 28.75 9.46
N ILE A 74 0.91 28.59 9.02
CA ILE A 74 0.48 29.04 7.68
C ILE A 74 0.57 30.56 7.58
N LYS A 75 0.18 31.30 8.63
CA LYS A 75 0.35 32.75 8.70
C LYS A 75 1.82 33.17 8.75
N ALA A 76 2.67 32.40 9.42
CA ALA A 76 4.12 32.60 9.44
C ALA A 76 4.77 32.28 8.09
N ASP A 77 4.10 31.49 7.25
CA ASP A 77 4.64 30.93 6.01
C ASP A 77 5.97 30.18 6.28
N ASP A 78 6.09 29.48 7.41
CA ASP A 78 7.35 28.87 7.88
C ASP A 78 7.28 27.33 7.86
N PRO A 79 8.07 26.66 6.99
CA PRO A 79 8.14 25.20 6.95
C PRO A 79 9.10 24.59 7.98
N SER A 80 9.82 25.39 8.79
CA SER A 80 10.96 24.89 9.59
C SER A 80 10.64 23.76 10.57
N ALA A 81 9.40 23.66 11.06
CA ALA A 81 8.97 22.69 12.06
C ALA A 81 8.15 21.51 11.47
N TYR A 82 8.29 21.22 10.18
CA TYR A 82 7.42 20.25 9.50
C TYR A 82 7.42 18.85 10.15
N LEU A 83 8.55 18.38 10.69
CA LEU A 83 8.64 17.08 11.36
C LEU A 83 7.74 17.00 12.60
N ASP A 84 7.77 18.05 13.43
CA ASP A 84 7.00 18.10 14.67
C ASP A 84 5.50 18.27 14.37
N VAL A 85 5.16 19.06 13.34
CA VAL A 85 3.78 19.23 12.85
C VAL A 85 3.22 17.91 12.32
N VAL A 86 3.97 17.19 11.51
CA VAL A 86 3.55 15.87 11.01
C VAL A 86 3.35 14.90 12.17
N SER A 87 4.34 14.74 13.06
CA SER A 87 4.25 13.82 14.19
C SER A 87 3.04 14.09 15.10
N THR A 88 2.81 15.36 15.42
CA THR A 88 1.66 15.75 16.25
C THR A 88 0.33 15.61 15.54
N ALA A 89 0.25 15.93 14.24
CA ALA A 89 -0.95 15.73 13.44
C ALA A 89 -1.32 14.25 13.27
N HIS A 90 -0.34 13.36 13.11
CA HIS A 90 -0.55 11.91 13.11
C HIS A 90 -1.15 11.44 14.45
N ARG A 91 -0.71 12.01 15.58
CA ARG A 91 -1.22 11.67 16.92
C ARG A 91 -2.63 12.20 17.19
N THR A 92 -2.96 13.40 16.71
CA THR A 92 -4.28 14.03 16.93
C THR A 92 -5.30 13.69 15.85
N GLY A 93 -4.88 13.14 14.72
CA GLY A 93 -5.74 12.81 13.58
C GLY A 93 -6.19 14.03 12.75
N GLY A 94 -5.51 15.18 12.88
CA GLY A 94 -5.82 16.43 12.19
C GLY A 94 -5.36 16.45 10.72
N TRP A 95 -5.81 15.49 9.91
CA TRP A 95 -5.30 15.31 8.54
C TRP A 95 -5.67 16.45 7.58
N GLU A 96 -6.86 17.04 7.70
CA GLU A 96 -7.26 18.15 6.82
C GLU A 96 -6.45 19.43 7.04
N ASP A 97 -6.14 19.73 8.31
CA ASP A 97 -5.27 20.83 8.69
C ASP A 97 -3.83 20.56 8.20
N LEU A 98 -3.37 19.32 8.36
CA LEU A 98 -2.04 18.90 7.89
C LEU A 98 -1.88 19.07 6.37
N VAL A 99 -2.89 18.73 5.57
CA VAL A 99 -2.87 18.96 4.11
C VAL A 99 -2.63 20.44 3.79
N ARG A 100 -3.31 21.36 4.48
CA ARG A 100 -3.14 22.81 4.27
C ARG A 100 -1.72 23.26 4.60
N TYR A 101 -1.18 22.80 5.73
CA TYR A 101 0.20 23.10 6.13
C TYR A 101 1.23 22.59 5.11
N LEU A 102 1.10 21.32 4.70
CA LEU A 102 2.04 20.69 3.76
C LEU A 102 1.97 21.31 2.36
N GLN A 103 0.79 21.76 1.91
CA GLN A 103 0.65 22.52 0.65
C GLN A 103 1.42 23.86 0.69
N MET A 104 1.38 24.58 1.82
CA MET A 104 2.19 25.78 2.03
C MET A 104 3.68 25.40 2.05
N ALA A 105 4.06 24.41 2.86
CA ALA A 105 5.45 23.99 3.03
C ALA A 105 6.11 23.58 1.70
N ARG A 106 5.37 22.87 0.83
CA ARG A 106 5.83 22.48 -0.52
C ARG A 106 6.20 23.68 -1.40
N LYS A 107 5.49 24.81 -1.29
CA LYS A 107 5.80 26.02 -2.09
C LYS A 107 7.16 26.61 -1.73
N LYS A 108 7.62 26.42 -0.49
CA LYS A 108 8.91 26.92 0.00
C LYS A 108 10.03 25.89 -0.06
N ALA A 109 9.74 24.67 0.36
CA ALA A 109 10.70 23.58 0.46
C ALA A 109 10.15 22.38 -0.32
N ARG A 110 10.77 22.09 -1.46
CA ARG A 110 10.48 20.89 -2.26
C ARG A 110 11.29 19.70 -1.72
N GLU A 111 11.04 19.34 -0.47
CA GLU A 111 11.68 18.19 0.16
C GLU A 111 10.86 16.93 -0.08
N SER A 112 11.56 15.81 -0.36
CA SER A 112 10.94 14.50 -0.59
C SER A 112 10.03 14.07 0.57
N PHE A 113 10.43 14.34 1.82
CA PHE A 113 9.65 13.98 3.00
C PHE A 113 8.31 14.73 3.07
N ILE A 114 8.29 16.04 2.78
CA ILE A 114 7.08 16.87 2.80
C ILE A 114 6.10 16.40 1.73
N GLU A 115 6.60 16.17 0.50
CA GLU A 115 5.77 15.67 -0.59
C GLU A 115 5.24 14.26 -0.31
N SER A 116 6.05 13.42 0.34
CA SER A 116 5.66 12.05 0.72
C SER A 116 4.55 12.02 1.77
N GLU A 117 4.68 12.83 2.83
CA GLU A 117 3.64 12.94 3.84
C GLU A 117 2.37 13.62 3.31
N LEU A 118 2.49 14.53 2.33
CA LEU A 118 1.34 15.14 1.68
C LEU A 118 0.52 14.11 0.89
N ILE A 119 1.17 13.24 0.11
CA ILE A 119 0.51 12.11 -0.57
C ILE A 119 -0.22 11.23 0.44
N TYR A 120 0.42 10.88 1.55
CA TYR A 120 -0.20 10.06 2.60
C TYR A 120 -1.40 10.77 3.26
N ALA A 121 -1.29 12.07 3.51
CA ALA A 121 -2.39 12.87 4.05
C ALA A 121 -3.59 12.96 3.07
N TYR A 122 -3.33 13.08 1.76
CA TYR A 122 -4.39 13.01 0.74
C TYR A 122 -5.08 11.63 0.70
N ALA A 123 -4.31 10.55 0.80
CA ALA A 123 -4.84 9.19 0.89
C ALA A 123 -5.76 9.04 2.12
N ARG A 124 -5.33 9.55 3.29
CA ARG A 124 -6.10 9.50 4.55
C ARG A 124 -7.36 10.36 4.55
N THR A 125 -7.36 11.47 3.81
CA THR A 125 -8.52 12.38 3.68
C THR A 125 -9.46 12.00 2.53
N ASN A 126 -9.19 10.89 1.84
CA ASN A 126 -9.95 10.42 0.68
C ASN A 126 -10.05 11.44 -0.46
N ARG A 127 -9.05 12.32 -0.61
CA ARG A 127 -8.97 13.30 -1.71
C ARG A 127 -8.24 12.69 -2.91
N LEU A 128 -8.88 11.71 -3.53
CA LEU A 128 -8.28 10.93 -4.63
C LEU A 128 -7.95 11.79 -5.86
N ALA A 129 -8.78 12.79 -6.19
CA ALA A 129 -8.52 13.68 -7.33
C ALA A 129 -7.26 14.52 -7.12
N ASP A 130 -7.11 15.11 -5.93
CA ASP A 130 -5.91 15.89 -5.58
C ASP A 130 -4.65 15.01 -5.58
N LEU A 131 -4.80 13.75 -5.14
CA LEU A 131 -3.74 12.75 -5.18
C LEU A 131 -3.32 12.41 -6.61
N GLU A 132 -4.28 12.15 -7.51
CA GLU A 132 -4.03 11.83 -8.93
C GLU A 132 -3.34 12.98 -9.65
N GLU A 133 -3.81 14.22 -9.46
CA GLU A 133 -3.19 15.40 -10.05
C GLU A 133 -1.76 15.58 -9.52
N PHE A 134 -1.54 15.32 -8.23
CA PHE A 134 -0.23 15.42 -7.61
C PHE A 134 0.78 14.41 -8.18
N ILE A 135 0.39 13.15 -8.32
CA ILE A 135 1.27 12.09 -8.83
C ILE A 135 1.49 12.19 -10.34
N ALA A 136 0.56 12.80 -11.09
CA ALA A 136 0.74 13.07 -12.51
C ALA A 136 1.76 14.20 -12.77
N GLY A 137 1.90 15.13 -11.83
CA GLY A 137 2.90 16.19 -11.87
C GLY A 137 4.31 15.76 -11.45
N PRO A 138 5.34 16.58 -11.74
CA PRO A 138 6.70 16.33 -11.27
C PRO A 138 6.76 16.39 -9.74
N ASN A 139 7.23 15.31 -9.13
CA ASN A 139 7.35 15.15 -7.68
C ASN A 139 8.70 14.50 -7.32
N HIS A 140 9.15 14.70 -6.09
CA HIS A 140 10.35 14.10 -5.47
C HIS A 140 9.96 13.13 -4.36
N ALA A 141 8.70 12.73 -4.28
CA ALA A 141 8.17 11.90 -3.21
C ALA A 141 8.57 10.43 -3.38
N ASP A 142 8.73 9.72 -2.25
CA ASP A 142 8.94 8.27 -2.23
C ASP A 142 7.59 7.54 -2.37
N ILE A 143 7.01 7.59 -3.58
CA ILE A 143 5.66 7.05 -3.87
C ILE A 143 5.53 5.57 -3.47
N GLN A 144 6.58 4.77 -3.70
CA GLN A 144 6.55 3.34 -3.37
C GLN A 144 6.39 3.09 -1.87
N ARG A 145 7.13 3.81 -1.02
CA ARG A 145 7.09 3.66 0.44
C ARG A 145 5.72 4.07 0.99
N ILE A 146 5.14 5.11 0.42
CA ILE A 146 3.80 5.58 0.82
C ILE A 146 2.74 4.59 0.34
N GLY A 147 2.89 4.03 -0.86
CA GLY A 147 2.02 2.96 -1.36
C GLY A 147 2.00 1.75 -0.43
N ASP A 148 3.18 1.30 0.02
CA ASP A 148 3.31 0.22 1.00
C ASP A 148 2.64 0.57 2.33
N ARG A 149 2.85 1.78 2.85
CA ARG A 149 2.18 2.26 4.08
C ARG A 149 0.66 2.33 3.93
N CYS A 150 0.17 2.83 2.79
CA CYS A 150 -1.26 2.89 2.50
C CYS A 150 -1.88 1.49 2.42
N TYR A 151 -1.15 0.53 1.85
CA TYR A 151 -1.57 -0.87 1.80
C TYR A 151 -1.66 -1.50 3.19
N ASP A 152 -0.66 -1.28 4.04
CA ASP A 152 -0.62 -1.79 5.41
C ASP A 152 -1.75 -1.21 6.28
N ASP A 153 -2.13 0.04 6.03
CA ASP A 153 -3.27 0.70 6.68
C ASP A 153 -4.65 0.31 6.09
N GLY A 154 -4.70 -0.58 5.09
CA GLY A 154 -5.94 -1.05 4.46
C GLY A 154 -6.57 -0.07 3.47
N MET A 155 -5.87 1.00 3.09
CA MET A 155 -6.33 1.99 2.12
C MET A 155 -6.00 1.57 0.69
N TYR A 156 -6.75 0.61 0.17
CA TYR A 156 -6.44 0.00 -1.13
C TYR A 156 -6.74 0.90 -2.34
N GLU A 157 -7.73 1.80 -2.28
CA GLU A 157 -8.05 2.72 -3.38
C GLU A 157 -6.91 3.73 -3.64
N PRO A 158 -6.39 4.47 -2.63
CA PRO A 158 -5.19 5.28 -2.82
C PRO A 158 -3.97 4.45 -3.23
N ALA A 159 -3.76 3.28 -2.62
CA ALA A 159 -2.61 2.43 -2.94
C ALA A 159 -2.60 1.99 -4.42
N LYS A 160 -3.77 1.67 -4.99
CA LYS A 160 -3.93 1.36 -6.42
C LYS A 160 -3.40 2.47 -7.32
N LEU A 161 -3.75 3.73 -7.02
CA LEU A 161 -3.29 4.89 -7.79
C LEU A 161 -1.77 5.07 -7.70
N LEU A 162 -1.22 4.94 -6.48
CA LEU A 162 0.21 5.09 -6.23
C LEU A 162 1.02 3.99 -6.94
N TYR A 163 0.62 2.73 -6.82
CA TYR A 163 1.32 1.62 -7.49
C TYR A 163 1.21 1.66 -9.01
N ASN A 164 0.10 2.15 -9.55
CA ASN A 164 -0.05 2.35 -10.98
C ASN A 164 0.90 3.42 -11.52
N ASN A 165 1.12 4.51 -10.76
CA ASN A 165 2.08 5.55 -11.13
C ASN A 165 3.54 5.06 -11.07
N VAL A 166 3.91 4.30 -10.02
CA VAL A 166 5.25 3.71 -9.87
C VAL A 166 5.49 2.52 -10.83
N SER A 167 4.45 2.07 -11.55
CA SER A 167 4.50 0.85 -12.37
C SER A 167 4.90 -0.41 -11.58
N ASN A 168 4.63 -0.44 -10.27
CA ASN A 168 4.84 -1.63 -9.44
C ASN A 168 3.63 -2.56 -9.57
N PHE A 169 3.58 -3.28 -10.70
CA PHE A 169 2.45 -4.12 -11.06
C PHE A 169 2.25 -5.33 -10.13
N ALA A 170 3.32 -5.80 -9.45
CA ALA A 170 3.23 -6.91 -8.51
C ALA A 170 2.39 -6.53 -7.29
N ARG A 171 2.71 -5.40 -6.65
CA ARG A 171 1.92 -4.87 -5.52
C ARG A 171 0.54 -4.41 -5.98
N LEU A 172 0.44 -3.78 -7.16
CA LEU A 172 -0.84 -3.38 -7.73
C LEU A 172 -1.81 -4.56 -7.88
N ALA A 173 -1.35 -5.69 -8.42
CA ALA A 173 -2.19 -6.88 -8.59
C ALA A 173 -2.75 -7.37 -7.24
N ILE A 174 -1.91 -7.40 -6.20
CA ILE A 174 -2.33 -7.77 -4.84
C ILE A 174 -3.36 -6.77 -4.29
N THR A 175 -3.13 -5.46 -4.48
CA THR A 175 -4.09 -4.44 -4.02
C THR A 175 -5.45 -4.56 -4.71
N LEU A 176 -5.46 -4.87 -6.01
CA LEU A 176 -6.68 -5.07 -6.80
C LEU A 176 -7.45 -6.31 -6.36
N VAL A 177 -6.73 -7.37 -5.96
CA VAL A 177 -7.34 -8.55 -5.34
C VAL A 177 -8.10 -8.17 -4.06
N HIS A 178 -7.52 -7.35 -3.18
CA HIS A 178 -8.21 -6.88 -1.97
C HIS A 178 -9.43 -6.00 -2.28
N LEU A 179 -9.38 -5.23 -3.37
CA LEU A 179 -10.51 -4.45 -3.89
C LEU A 179 -11.57 -5.32 -4.61
N LYS A 180 -11.36 -6.64 -4.72
CA LYS A 180 -12.19 -7.57 -5.49
C LYS A 180 -12.28 -7.25 -6.99
N GLU A 181 -11.33 -6.47 -7.51
CA GLU A 181 -11.22 -6.17 -8.93
C GLU A 181 -10.33 -7.21 -9.63
N PHE A 182 -10.82 -8.45 -9.73
CA PHE A 182 -10.02 -9.58 -10.22
C PHE A 182 -9.55 -9.42 -11.66
N GLN A 183 -10.37 -8.86 -12.55
CA GLN A 183 -9.98 -8.62 -13.95
C GLN A 183 -8.74 -7.71 -14.04
N GLY A 184 -8.76 -6.59 -13.31
CA GLY A 184 -7.62 -5.67 -13.26
C GLY A 184 -6.39 -6.30 -12.59
N ALA A 185 -6.59 -7.17 -11.60
CA ALA A 185 -5.51 -7.91 -10.96
C ALA A 185 -4.80 -8.86 -11.93
N VAL A 186 -5.55 -9.60 -12.77
CA VAL A 186 -4.98 -10.48 -13.81
C VAL A 186 -4.18 -9.69 -14.84
N ASP A 187 -4.70 -8.55 -15.30
CA ASP A 187 -3.99 -7.70 -16.27
C ASP A 187 -2.72 -7.10 -15.67
N SER A 188 -2.74 -6.74 -14.39
CA SER A 188 -1.57 -6.26 -13.64
C SER A 188 -0.55 -7.38 -13.43
N ALA A 189 -0.99 -8.60 -13.09
CA ALA A 189 -0.12 -9.76 -12.97
C ALA A 189 0.59 -10.09 -14.29
N ARG A 190 -0.12 -9.94 -15.43
CA ARG A 190 0.46 -10.09 -16.77
C ARG A 190 1.57 -9.07 -17.04
N LYS A 191 1.40 -7.82 -16.62
CA LYS A 191 2.44 -6.78 -16.74
C LYS A 191 3.62 -7.02 -15.81
N ALA A 192 3.37 -7.53 -14.60
CA ALA A 192 4.42 -7.86 -13.62
C ALA A 192 5.29 -9.04 -14.08
N ASN A 193 4.67 -10.01 -14.78
CA ASN A 193 5.33 -11.22 -15.30
C ASN A 193 6.16 -11.98 -14.24
N SER A 194 5.62 -12.09 -13.02
CA SER A 194 6.24 -12.78 -11.90
C SER A 194 5.39 -13.98 -11.49
N THR A 195 6.00 -15.17 -11.41
CA THR A 195 5.32 -16.40 -11.01
C THR A 195 4.69 -16.28 -9.61
N ARG A 196 5.36 -15.56 -8.70
CA ARG A 196 4.83 -15.26 -7.37
C ARG A 196 3.53 -14.46 -7.43
N THR A 197 3.49 -13.39 -8.23
CA THR A 197 2.28 -12.56 -8.38
C THR A 197 1.15 -13.37 -9.01
N TRP A 198 1.44 -14.20 -10.00
CA TRP A 198 0.44 -15.10 -10.58
C TRP A 198 -0.15 -16.06 -9.55
N LYS A 199 0.68 -16.69 -8.70
CA LYS A 199 0.21 -17.57 -7.61
C LYS A 199 -0.74 -16.84 -6.67
N GLU A 200 -0.32 -15.68 -6.16
CA GLU A 200 -1.13 -14.90 -5.21
C GLU A 200 -2.49 -14.49 -5.82
N VAL A 201 -2.50 -14.02 -7.08
CA VAL A 201 -3.76 -13.66 -7.77
C VAL A 201 -4.62 -14.89 -8.07
N CYS A 202 -4.02 -15.99 -8.54
CA CYS A 202 -4.74 -17.23 -8.82
C CYS A 202 -5.43 -17.78 -7.56
N PHE A 203 -4.69 -17.85 -6.46
CA PHE A 203 -5.18 -18.34 -5.17
C PHE A 203 -6.35 -17.51 -4.65
N ALA A 204 -6.26 -16.18 -4.77
CA ALA A 204 -7.35 -15.31 -4.41
C ALA A 204 -8.57 -15.41 -5.34
N CYS A 205 -8.37 -15.62 -6.65
CA CYS A 205 -9.46 -15.89 -7.58
C CYS A 205 -10.19 -17.20 -7.24
N VAL A 206 -9.45 -18.25 -6.84
CA VAL A 206 -10.03 -19.52 -6.39
C VAL A 206 -10.84 -19.35 -5.12
N ASP A 207 -10.33 -18.59 -4.13
CA ASP A 207 -11.05 -18.31 -2.88
C ASP A 207 -12.37 -17.58 -3.12
N ASN A 208 -12.40 -16.68 -4.10
CA ASN A 208 -13.58 -15.91 -4.49
C ASN A 208 -14.45 -16.58 -5.56
N LYS A 209 -14.15 -17.83 -5.94
CA LYS A 209 -14.88 -18.63 -6.95
C LYS A 209 -14.89 -18.05 -8.36
N GLU A 210 -13.91 -17.22 -8.69
CA GLU A 210 -13.70 -16.67 -10.03
C GLU A 210 -12.86 -17.63 -10.89
N PHE A 211 -13.42 -18.79 -11.20
CA PHE A 211 -12.68 -19.90 -11.83
C PHE A 211 -12.17 -19.58 -13.23
N ARG A 212 -12.90 -18.78 -14.00
CA ARG A 212 -12.47 -18.37 -15.35
C ARG A 212 -11.17 -17.56 -15.32
N LEU A 213 -11.07 -16.63 -14.38
CA LEU A 213 -9.86 -15.80 -14.18
C LEU A 213 -8.75 -16.61 -13.52
N ALA A 214 -9.10 -17.48 -12.56
CA ALA A 214 -8.17 -18.41 -11.96
C ALA A 214 -7.53 -19.34 -13.00
N GLN A 215 -8.31 -19.82 -13.98
CA GLN A 215 -7.80 -20.67 -15.06
C GLN A 215 -6.75 -19.91 -15.90
N MET A 216 -7.04 -18.68 -16.30
CA MET A 216 -6.07 -17.86 -17.06
C MET A 216 -4.77 -17.64 -16.28
N CYS A 217 -4.87 -17.36 -14.97
CA CYS A 217 -3.70 -17.21 -14.10
C CYS A 217 -2.95 -18.54 -13.93
N GLY A 218 -3.69 -19.62 -13.73
CA GLY A 218 -3.19 -20.97 -13.53
C GLY A 218 -2.33 -21.44 -14.69
N LEU A 219 -2.72 -21.13 -15.94
CA LEU A 219 -1.95 -21.48 -17.14
C LEU A 219 -0.54 -20.86 -17.15
N HIS A 220 -0.37 -19.68 -16.54
CA HIS A 220 0.94 -19.04 -16.39
C HIS A 220 1.78 -19.62 -15.24
N ILE A 221 1.16 -20.34 -14.30
CA ILE A 221 1.84 -20.97 -13.16
C ILE A 221 2.25 -22.40 -13.51
N VAL A 222 1.34 -23.22 -14.04
CA VAL A 222 1.55 -24.66 -14.33
C VAL A 222 2.68 -24.95 -15.30
N VAL A 223 3.13 -23.96 -16.09
CA VAL A 223 4.30 -24.09 -16.96
C VAL A 223 5.61 -24.18 -16.17
N HIS A 224 5.61 -23.81 -14.89
CA HIS A 224 6.74 -23.93 -13.97
C HIS A 224 6.60 -25.21 -13.14
N ALA A 225 7.50 -26.17 -13.36
CA ALA A 225 7.43 -27.49 -12.74
C ALA A 225 7.49 -27.44 -11.20
N ASP A 226 8.32 -26.54 -10.66
CA ASP A 226 8.53 -26.40 -9.21
C ASP A 226 7.27 -25.88 -8.47
N GLU A 227 6.37 -25.21 -9.19
CA GLU A 227 5.18 -24.57 -8.60
C GLU A 227 3.90 -25.41 -8.79
N LEU A 228 3.99 -26.49 -9.57
CA LEU A 228 2.85 -27.33 -9.93
C LEU A 228 2.27 -28.05 -8.71
N GLU A 229 3.14 -28.60 -7.85
CA GLU A 229 2.73 -29.34 -6.64
C GLU A 229 1.96 -28.44 -5.66
N ASP A 230 2.48 -27.24 -5.42
CA ASP A 230 1.83 -26.22 -4.58
C ASP A 230 0.43 -25.84 -5.09
N LEU A 231 0.30 -25.62 -6.40
CA LEU A 231 -0.98 -25.26 -7.02
C LEU A 231 -2.00 -26.39 -6.90
N ILE A 232 -1.56 -27.65 -7.10
CA ILE A 232 -2.42 -28.82 -6.96
C ILE A 232 -2.91 -28.96 -5.53
N ASN A 233 -2.02 -28.89 -4.54
CA ASN A 233 -2.40 -28.98 -3.13
C ASN A 233 -3.43 -27.89 -2.77
N TYR A 234 -3.21 -26.65 -3.25
CA TYR A 234 -4.13 -25.53 -2.99
C TYR A 234 -5.55 -25.76 -3.52
N TYR A 235 -5.68 -26.32 -4.73
CA TYR A 235 -6.98 -26.65 -5.32
C TYR A 235 -7.62 -27.88 -4.66
N GLN A 236 -6.82 -28.88 -4.28
CA GLN A 236 -7.30 -30.10 -3.63
C GLN A 236 -7.84 -29.84 -2.22
N ASP A 237 -7.13 -29.03 -1.42
CA ASP A 237 -7.55 -28.68 -0.06
C ASP A 237 -8.91 -27.97 -0.02
N ARG A 238 -9.27 -27.29 -1.12
CA ARG A 238 -10.55 -26.58 -1.29
C ARG A 238 -11.63 -27.41 -1.97
N GLY A 239 -11.28 -28.59 -2.48
CA GLY A 239 -12.20 -29.49 -3.16
C GLY A 239 -12.54 -29.11 -4.61
N TYR A 240 -11.79 -28.20 -5.25
CA TYR A 240 -12.06 -27.74 -6.62
C TYR A 240 -11.36 -28.63 -7.67
N PHE A 241 -11.68 -29.92 -7.67
CA PHE A 241 -11.01 -30.91 -8.53
C PHE A 241 -11.37 -30.78 -10.02
N GLU A 242 -12.63 -30.45 -10.33
CA GLU A 242 -13.10 -30.25 -11.71
C GLU A 242 -12.35 -29.11 -12.41
N GLU A 243 -12.20 -27.98 -11.71
CA GLU A 243 -11.50 -26.81 -12.23
C GLU A 243 -9.99 -27.06 -12.39
N LEU A 244 -9.39 -27.83 -11.48
CA LEU A 244 -7.99 -28.25 -11.59
C LEU A 244 -7.77 -29.16 -12.80
N ILE A 245 -8.68 -30.12 -13.05
CA ILE A 245 -8.64 -30.99 -14.22
C ILE A 245 -8.77 -30.14 -15.50
N ASN A 246 -9.76 -29.25 -15.57
CA ASN A 246 -9.97 -28.37 -16.73
C ASN A 246 -8.76 -27.46 -16.99
N LEU A 247 -8.12 -26.96 -15.92
CA LEU A 247 -6.90 -26.17 -16.02
C LEU A 247 -5.76 -26.99 -16.64
N LEU A 248 -5.51 -28.20 -16.13
CA LEU A 248 -4.44 -29.07 -16.64
C LEU A 248 -4.72 -29.54 -18.06
N GLU A 249 -5.97 -29.90 -18.39
CA GLU A 249 -6.44 -30.24 -19.75
C GLU A 249 -6.05 -29.13 -20.75
N ALA A 250 -6.36 -27.87 -20.42
CA ALA A 250 -5.97 -26.73 -21.24
C ALA A 250 -4.44 -26.52 -21.29
N ALA A 251 -3.75 -26.79 -20.19
CA ALA A 251 -2.32 -26.56 -20.07
C ALA A 251 -1.46 -27.55 -20.87
N LEU A 252 -1.93 -28.78 -21.15
CA LEU A 252 -1.20 -29.75 -21.99
C LEU A 252 -1.07 -29.28 -23.44
N GLY A 253 -1.97 -28.41 -23.90
CA GLY A 253 -1.92 -27.79 -25.22
C GLY A 253 -0.84 -26.71 -25.36
N LEU A 254 -0.17 -26.31 -24.26
CA LEU A 254 0.88 -25.30 -24.29
C LEU A 254 2.21 -25.90 -24.76
N GLU A 255 2.98 -25.14 -25.56
CA GLU A 255 4.31 -25.56 -26.03
C GLU A 255 5.29 -25.86 -24.88
N ARG A 256 5.11 -25.21 -23.73
CA ARG A 256 5.94 -25.37 -22.53
C ARG A 256 5.46 -26.49 -21.59
N ALA A 257 4.57 -27.37 -22.03
CA ALA A 257 4.09 -28.47 -21.22
C ALA A 257 5.22 -29.46 -20.86
N HIS A 258 5.32 -29.84 -19.58
CA HIS A 258 6.36 -30.73 -19.07
C HIS A 258 5.76 -31.99 -18.42
N MET A 259 6.59 -33.01 -18.19
CA MET A 259 6.17 -34.35 -17.71
C MET A 259 5.30 -34.33 -16.44
N GLY A 260 5.56 -33.39 -15.53
CA GLY A 260 4.80 -33.22 -14.29
C GLY A 260 3.31 -33.03 -14.55
N MET A 261 2.94 -32.20 -15.53
CA MET A 261 1.55 -31.90 -15.86
C MET A 261 0.78 -33.14 -16.33
N PHE A 262 1.39 -33.96 -17.19
CA PHE A 262 0.78 -35.21 -17.68
C PHE A 262 0.62 -36.24 -16.56
N THR A 263 1.60 -36.31 -15.67
CA THR A 263 1.63 -37.25 -14.54
C THR A 263 0.55 -36.89 -13.52
N GLU A 264 0.48 -35.63 -13.11
CA GLU A 264 -0.51 -35.16 -12.13
C GLU A 264 -1.93 -35.20 -12.68
N LEU A 265 -2.14 -34.89 -13.96
CA LEU A 265 -3.44 -35.07 -14.59
C LEU A 265 -3.88 -36.55 -14.60
N GLY A 266 -2.96 -37.48 -14.88
CA GLY A 266 -3.25 -38.92 -14.79
C GLY A 266 -3.65 -39.35 -13.37
N ILE A 267 -3.01 -38.79 -12.34
CA ILE A 267 -3.38 -39.04 -10.94
C ILE A 267 -4.80 -38.50 -10.66
N LEU A 268 -5.14 -37.31 -11.15
CA LEU A 268 -6.48 -36.74 -10.97
C LEU A 268 -7.56 -37.54 -11.72
N TYR A 269 -7.30 -37.96 -12.96
CA TYR A 269 -8.22 -38.84 -13.70
C TYR A 269 -8.42 -40.17 -12.99
N SER A 270 -7.38 -40.77 -12.43
CA SER A 270 -7.52 -42.04 -11.70
C SER A 270 -8.51 -41.93 -10.54
N LYS A 271 -8.57 -40.78 -9.85
CA LYS A 271 -9.44 -40.56 -8.69
C LYS A 271 -10.84 -40.06 -9.03
N TYR A 272 -10.94 -39.15 -10.01
CA TYR A 272 -12.18 -38.39 -10.25
C TYR A 272 -12.85 -38.68 -11.58
N LYS A 273 -12.09 -39.06 -12.63
CA LYS A 273 -12.62 -39.34 -13.97
C LYS A 273 -11.96 -40.57 -14.61
N PRO A 274 -12.26 -41.79 -14.12
CA PRO A 274 -11.71 -43.03 -14.68
C PRO A 274 -11.91 -43.19 -16.18
N GLU A 275 -13.05 -42.73 -16.70
CA GLU A 275 -13.45 -42.87 -18.10
C GLU A 275 -12.44 -42.22 -19.08
N LYS A 276 -11.82 -41.10 -18.68
CA LYS A 276 -10.83 -40.38 -19.49
C LYS A 276 -9.39 -40.91 -19.30
N MET A 277 -9.16 -41.73 -18.28
CA MET A 277 -7.81 -42.17 -17.90
C MET A 277 -7.15 -42.97 -19.02
N ARG A 278 -7.90 -43.90 -19.64
CA ARG A 278 -7.38 -44.73 -20.72
C ARG A 278 -6.93 -43.93 -21.92
N GLU A 279 -7.77 -43.02 -22.40
CA GLU A 279 -7.46 -42.14 -23.54
C GLU A 279 -6.21 -41.28 -23.26
N HIS A 280 -6.10 -40.75 -22.04
CA HIS A 280 -4.93 -39.96 -21.63
C HIS A 280 -3.64 -40.78 -21.69
N LEU A 281 -3.65 -42.02 -21.20
CA LEU A 281 -2.48 -42.88 -21.23
C LEU A 281 -2.12 -43.33 -22.65
N GLU A 282 -3.10 -43.70 -23.46
CA GLU A 282 -2.88 -44.10 -24.86
C GLU A 282 -2.19 -43.00 -25.67
N LEU A 283 -2.54 -41.73 -25.42
CA LEU A 283 -1.96 -40.57 -26.11
C LEU A 283 -0.61 -40.12 -25.51
N PHE A 284 -0.44 -40.17 -24.19
CA PHE A 284 0.65 -39.47 -23.50
C PHE A 284 1.60 -40.35 -22.68
N TRP A 285 1.54 -41.69 -22.79
CA TRP A 285 2.40 -42.62 -22.05
C TRP A 285 3.90 -42.29 -22.08
N SER A 286 4.42 -41.74 -23.19
CA SER A 286 5.84 -41.39 -23.35
C SER A 286 6.29 -40.17 -22.54
N ARG A 287 5.34 -39.35 -22.05
CA ARG A 287 5.59 -38.08 -21.35
C ARG A 287 5.10 -38.11 -19.90
N VAL A 288 4.86 -39.29 -19.34
CA VAL A 288 4.32 -39.52 -17.99
C VAL A 288 5.32 -40.29 -17.13
N ASN A 289 5.32 -40.03 -15.82
CA ASN A 289 6.06 -40.84 -14.86
C ASN A 289 5.26 -42.13 -14.51
N ILE A 290 5.57 -43.21 -15.23
CA ILE A 290 4.88 -44.50 -15.14
C ILE A 290 4.82 -45.04 -13.68
N PRO A 291 5.92 -45.13 -12.90
CA PRO A 291 5.86 -45.61 -11.52
C PRO A 291 4.94 -44.83 -10.58
N LYS A 292 4.76 -43.52 -10.81
CA LYS A 292 3.86 -42.69 -10.00
C LYS A 292 2.41 -42.93 -10.38
N VAL A 293 2.12 -43.02 -11.67
CA VAL A 293 0.76 -43.26 -12.18
C VAL A 293 0.28 -44.68 -11.91
N LEU A 294 1.15 -45.70 -12.02
CA LEU A 294 0.84 -47.08 -11.66
C LEU A 294 0.31 -47.18 -10.22
N ARG A 295 1.00 -46.55 -9.25
CA ARG A 295 0.56 -46.52 -7.85
C ARG A 295 -0.80 -45.85 -7.67
N ALA A 296 -1.08 -44.78 -8.43
CA ALA A 296 -2.39 -44.12 -8.38
C ALA A 296 -3.50 -44.98 -9.02
N ALA A 297 -3.22 -45.63 -10.15
CA ALA A 297 -4.15 -46.52 -10.83
C ALA A 297 -4.44 -47.81 -10.01
N GLU A 298 -3.45 -48.33 -9.29
CA GLU A 298 -3.61 -49.45 -8.34
C GLU A 298 -4.54 -49.08 -7.19
N GLN A 299 -4.35 -47.89 -6.61
CA GLN A 299 -5.24 -47.36 -5.56
C GLN A 299 -6.68 -47.14 -6.06
N ALA A 300 -6.85 -46.82 -7.34
CA ALA A 300 -8.15 -46.61 -7.97
C ALA A 300 -8.77 -47.88 -8.59
N HIS A 301 -8.09 -49.04 -8.50
CA HIS A 301 -8.52 -50.32 -9.08
C HIS A 301 -8.82 -50.28 -10.59
N LEU A 302 -8.04 -49.49 -11.34
CA LEU A 302 -8.18 -49.32 -12.80
C LEU A 302 -7.39 -50.40 -13.56
N TRP A 303 -7.92 -51.63 -13.57
CA TRP A 303 -7.23 -52.81 -14.09
C TRP A 303 -6.95 -52.76 -15.61
N ALA A 304 -7.85 -52.17 -16.40
CA ALA A 304 -7.66 -52.10 -17.85
C ALA A 304 -6.49 -51.18 -18.22
N GLU A 305 -6.36 -50.07 -17.50
CA GLU A 305 -5.31 -49.07 -17.64
C GLU A 305 -3.99 -49.55 -17.01
N LEU A 306 -4.04 -50.29 -15.90
CA LEU A 306 -2.87 -50.93 -15.28
C LEU A 306 -2.22 -51.98 -16.17
N VAL A 307 -3.00 -52.74 -16.94
CA VAL A 307 -2.46 -53.73 -17.88
C VAL A 307 -1.81 -53.06 -19.09
N PHE A 308 -2.23 -51.83 -19.42
CA PHE A 308 -1.68 -51.06 -20.53
C PHE A 308 -0.34 -50.38 -20.18
N LEU A 309 -0.19 -49.90 -18.94
CA LEU A 309 1.01 -49.24 -18.42
C LEU A 309 2.16 -50.20 -18.10
#